data_AF-A0A7S0C7F1-F1
#
_entry.id   AF-A0A7S0C7F1-F1
#
_cell.length_a   1.000
_cell.length_b   1.000
_cell.length_c   1.000
_cell.angle_alpha   90.00
_cell.angle_beta   90.00
_cell.angle_gamma   90.00
#
_symmetry.space_group_name_H-M   'P 1'
#
loop_
_entity.id
_entity.type
_entity.pdbx_description
1 polymer ?
#
loop_
_entity_poly.entity_id
_entity_poly.type
_entity_poly.pdbx_seq_one_letter_code
_entity_poly.pdbx_strand_id
1 'polypeptide(L)'
;MGDFDDEVEWKEGEVRDNRFVFIGKNLKHDFYREGFRACFATPENSELRFPIGATVEANVGVFQKGTVVKHWDNGNAYRIEIEDGNKSNVWAPIDHDAYIRVVAVA
;
A
#
# COMPACT_ATOMS: atom_id res chain seq x y z
N MET A 1 -16.93 -19.45 -13.46
CA MET A 1 -16.79 -18.05 -13.03
C MET A 1 -17.36 -18.02 -11.62
N GLY A 2 -16.57 -17.69 -10.59
CA GLY A 2 -17.09 -17.63 -9.22
C GLY A 2 -17.91 -16.36 -9.06
N ASP A 3 -19.22 -16.49 -8.91
CA ASP A 3 -20.07 -15.39 -8.47
C ASP A 3 -19.85 -15.15 -6.97
N PHE A 4 -19.84 -13.89 -6.58
CA PHE A 4 -19.89 -13.52 -5.17
C PHE A 4 -21.32 -13.71 -4.68
N ASP A 5 -21.46 -14.35 -3.53
CA ASP A 5 -22.77 -14.60 -2.93
C ASP A 5 -23.21 -13.35 -2.16
N ASP A 6 -23.92 -12.46 -2.87
CA ASP A 6 -24.47 -11.23 -2.31
C ASP A 6 -25.67 -11.49 -1.38
N GLU A 7 -26.16 -12.74 -1.26
CA GLU A 7 -27.26 -13.11 -0.37
C GLU A 7 -26.81 -13.35 1.08
N VAL A 8 -25.51 -13.47 1.33
CA VAL A 8 -24.96 -13.76 2.67
C VAL A 8 -24.60 -12.47 3.38
N GLU A 9 -25.55 -11.97 4.19
CA GLU A 9 -25.31 -10.85 5.10
C GLU A 9 -24.85 -11.34 6.49
N TRP A 10 -23.93 -10.60 7.09
CA TRP A 10 -23.50 -10.80 8.47
C TRP A 10 -24.65 -10.51 9.44
N LYS A 11 -24.76 -11.28 10.52
CA LYS A 11 -25.79 -11.02 11.53
C LYS A 11 -25.47 -9.76 12.33
N GLU A 12 -26.51 -9.13 12.86
CA GLU A 12 -26.36 -7.98 13.77
C GLU A 12 -25.55 -8.40 15.01
N GLY A 13 -24.43 -7.71 15.26
CA GLY A 13 -23.52 -7.99 16.38
C GLY A 13 -22.53 -9.13 16.14
N GLU A 14 -22.46 -9.70 14.93
CA GLU A 14 -21.50 -10.77 14.63
C GLU A 14 -20.05 -10.24 14.63
N VAL A 15 -19.20 -10.85 15.45
CA VAL A 15 -17.78 -10.50 15.55
C VAL A 15 -17.06 -11.05 14.32
N ARG A 16 -16.57 -10.14 13.47
CA ARG A 16 -15.76 -10.51 12.31
C ARG A 16 -14.34 -10.84 12.75
N ASP A 17 -13.92 -12.08 12.56
CA ASP A 17 -12.55 -12.55 12.77
C ASP A 17 -11.96 -13.00 11.42
N ASN A 18 -10.71 -12.63 11.15
CA ASN A 18 -9.99 -13.08 9.95
C ASN A 18 -8.72 -13.79 10.40
N ARG A 19 -8.57 -15.05 9.97
CA ARG A 19 -7.42 -15.88 10.32
C ARG A 19 -6.60 -16.20 9.10
N PHE A 20 -5.33 -15.81 9.14
CA PHE A 20 -4.32 -16.24 8.19
C PHE A 20 -3.54 -17.43 8.77
N VAL A 21 -3.46 -18.54 8.03
CA VAL A 21 -2.81 -19.78 8.49
C VAL A 21 -1.74 -20.25 7.51
N PHE A 22 -0.57 -20.62 8.02
CA PHE A 22 0.47 -21.30 7.25
C PHE A 22 0.24 -22.81 7.29
N ILE A 23 0.11 -23.47 6.13
CA ILE A 23 -0.12 -24.91 6.01
C ILE A 23 1.06 -25.58 5.29
N GLY A 24 1.66 -26.58 5.92
CA GLY A 24 2.82 -27.31 5.37
C GLY A 24 3.40 -28.34 6.34
N LYS A 25 4.14 -29.32 5.82
CA LYS A 25 4.86 -30.31 6.65
C LYS A 25 6.20 -29.72 7.13
N ASN A 26 6.57 -29.98 8.38
CA ASN A 26 7.85 -29.55 8.98
C ASN A 26 8.11 -28.03 8.90
N LEU A 27 7.05 -27.22 9.05
CA LEU A 27 7.17 -25.77 9.03
C LEU A 27 7.98 -25.26 10.23
N LYS A 28 8.89 -24.33 9.98
CA LYS A 28 9.57 -23.56 11.03
C LYS A 28 8.64 -22.44 11.50
N HIS A 29 7.73 -22.76 12.42
CA HIS A 29 6.64 -21.87 12.82
C HIS A 29 7.10 -20.46 13.20
N ASP A 30 8.17 -20.35 14.00
CA ASP A 30 8.66 -19.05 14.47
C ASP A 30 9.26 -18.22 13.32
N PHE A 31 10.04 -18.85 12.44
CA PHE A 31 10.58 -18.19 11.25
C PHE A 31 9.49 -17.56 10.38
N TYR A 32 8.42 -18.31 10.08
CA TYR A 32 7.32 -17.78 9.26
C TYR A 32 6.51 -16.72 9.99
N ARG A 33 6.27 -16.90 11.30
CA ARG A 33 5.56 -15.92 12.13
C ARG A 33 6.32 -14.61 12.21
N GLU A 34 7.62 -14.66 12.51
CA GLU A 34 8.48 -13.48 12.63
C GLU A 34 8.65 -12.79 11.28
N GLY A 35 8.94 -13.55 10.22
CA GLY A 35 9.05 -13.00 8.87
C GLY A 35 7.77 -12.32 8.40
N PHE A 36 6.60 -12.90 8.68
CA PHE A 36 5.32 -12.27 8.33
C PHE A 36 5.03 -11.02 9.17
N ARG A 37 5.30 -11.07 10.48
CA ARG A 37 5.12 -9.90 11.37
C ARG A 37 6.07 -8.76 11.01
N ALA A 38 7.27 -9.05 10.53
CA ALA A 38 8.21 -8.03 10.04
C ALA A 38 7.67 -7.26 8.83
N CYS A 39 6.76 -7.86 8.05
CA CYS A 39 6.07 -7.19 6.94
C CYS A 39 4.89 -6.30 7.38
N PHE A 40 4.51 -6.29 8.66
CA PHE A 40 3.43 -5.42 9.12
C PHE A 40 3.84 -3.97 8.96
N ALA A 41 3.01 -3.16 8.29
CA ALA A 41 3.15 -1.72 8.30
C ALA A 41 2.71 -1.19 9.69
N THR A 42 3.68 -1.08 10.58
CA THR A 42 3.58 -0.42 11.90
C THR A 42 4.07 1.03 11.77
N PRO A 43 3.66 1.95 12.65
CA PRO A 43 4.16 3.33 12.63
C PRO A 43 5.70 3.45 12.59
N GLU A 44 6.40 2.49 13.19
CA GLU A 44 7.86 2.45 13.33
C GLU A 44 8.59 1.97 12.07
N ASN A 45 7.96 1.13 11.23
CA ASN A 45 8.54 0.61 9.98
C ASN A 45 7.76 1.07 8.73
N SER A 46 6.79 1.97 8.92
CA SER A 46 6.02 2.63 7.87
C SER A 46 6.52 4.05 7.59
N GLU A 47 7.73 4.39 8.05
CA GLU A 47 8.36 5.65 7.70
C GLU A 47 8.65 5.67 6.20
N LEU A 48 8.03 6.63 5.53
CA LEU A 48 8.09 6.82 4.10
C LEU A 48 9.14 7.88 3.76
N ARG A 49 9.95 7.62 2.73
CA ARG A 49 11.05 8.50 2.30
C ARG A 49 10.61 9.93 2.00
N PHE A 50 9.39 10.14 1.52
CA PHE A 50 8.90 11.45 1.08
C PHE A 50 7.79 11.98 1.99
N PRO A 51 7.95 13.14 2.65
CA PRO A 51 6.90 13.72 3.48
C PRO A 51 5.72 14.24 2.64
N ILE A 52 4.57 14.45 3.28
CA ILE A 52 3.42 15.12 2.65
C ILE A 52 3.84 16.53 2.22
N GLY A 53 3.51 16.90 0.98
CA GLY A 53 3.93 18.14 0.33
C GLY A 53 5.23 18.02 -0.47
N ALA A 54 5.95 16.90 -0.40
CA ALA A 54 7.16 16.71 -1.19
C ALA A 54 6.85 16.58 -2.69
N THR A 55 7.66 17.24 -3.51
CA THR A 55 7.64 17.08 -4.96
C THR A 55 8.44 15.84 -5.37
N VAL A 56 7.81 14.96 -6.14
CA VAL A 56 8.33 13.65 -6.55
C VAL A 56 8.01 13.39 -8.03
N GLU A 57 8.58 12.34 -8.59
CA GLU A 57 8.07 11.74 -9.83
C GLU A 57 7.33 10.44 -9.52
N ALA A 58 6.08 10.35 -10.00
CA ALA A 58 5.25 9.16 -9.89
C ALA A 58 5.21 8.41 -11.22
N ASN A 59 5.28 7.08 -11.17
CA ASN A 59 5.17 6.24 -12.35
C ASN A 59 3.70 5.95 -12.69
N VAL A 60 3.25 6.44 -13.84
CA VAL A 60 1.91 6.19 -14.41
C VAL A 60 1.97 5.47 -15.76
N GLY A 61 3.05 4.71 -15.99
CA GLY A 61 3.48 4.19 -17.29
C GLY A 61 4.63 5.00 -17.89
N VAL A 62 4.68 6.28 -17.54
CA VAL A 62 5.85 7.17 -17.65
C VAL A 62 5.99 7.93 -16.33
N PHE A 63 7.20 8.34 -15.97
CA PHE A 63 7.40 9.17 -14.79
C PHE A 63 6.88 10.58 -15.05
N GLN A 64 5.98 11.03 -14.19
CA GLN A 64 5.41 12.38 -14.22
C GLN A 64 5.59 13.05 -12.87
N LYS A 65 5.84 14.35 -12.91
CA LYS A 65 6.03 15.16 -11.70
C LYS A 65 4.71 15.32 -10.96
N GLY A 66 4.77 15.22 -9.63
CA GLY A 66 3.63 15.38 -8.76
C GLY A 66 4.03 15.74 -7.33
N THR A 67 3.02 15.93 -6.49
CA THR A 67 3.19 16.28 -5.07
C THR A 67 2.52 15.23 -4.19
N VAL A 68 3.23 14.78 -3.14
CA VAL A 68 2.66 13.84 -2.15
C VAL A 68 1.57 14.54 -1.36
N VAL A 69 0.35 13.97 -1.38
CA VAL A 69 -0.82 14.54 -0.69
C VAL A 69 -1.09 13.79 0.62
N LYS A 70 -0.86 12.48 0.65
CA LYS A 70 -1.18 11.65 1.82
C LYS A 70 -0.35 10.36 1.84
N HIS A 71 -0.11 9.85 3.05
CA HIS A 71 0.48 8.54 3.30
C HIS A 71 -0.57 7.48 3.63
N TRP A 72 -0.29 6.23 3.27
CA TRP A 72 -1.11 5.05 3.61
C TRP A 72 -2.60 5.21 3.24
N ASP A 73 -2.88 5.84 2.10
CA ASP A 73 -4.24 6.08 1.61
C ASP A 73 -4.77 4.83 0.94
N ASN A 74 -5.84 4.24 1.50
CA ASN A 74 -6.41 2.97 1.06
C ASN A 74 -5.37 1.84 0.94
N GLY A 75 -4.40 1.80 1.87
CA GLY A 75 -3.34 0.79 1.89
C GLY A 75 -2.18 1.05 0.91
N ASN A 76 -2.16 2.18 0.21
CA ASN A 76 -1.05 2.58 -0.66
C ASN A 76 -0.11 3.53 0.09
N ALA A 77 1.19 3.28 0.00
CA ALA A 77 2.22 4.11 0.63
C ALA A 77 2.01 5.61 0.36
N TYR A 78 1.81 6.00 -0.90
CA TYR A 78 1.64 7.41 -1.27
C TYR A 78 0.41 7.65 -2.14
N ARG A 79 -0.31 8.72 -1.85
CA ARG A 79 -1.21 9.38 -2.79
C ARG A 79 -0.53 10.64 -3.33
N ILE A 80 -0.46 10.76 -4.65
CA ILE A 80 0.30 11.79 -5.36
C ILE A 80 -0.64 12.52 -6.31
N GLU A 81 -0.66 13.86 -6.25
CA GLU A 81 -1.35 14.70 -7.23
C GLU A 81 -0.38 15.07 -8.34
N ILE A 82 -0.72 14.73 -9.58
CA ILE A 82 0.10 14.96 -10.78
C ILE A 82 -0.06 16.41 -11.25
N GLU A 83 1.03 17.03 -11.67
CA GLU A 83 1.07 18.41 -12.22
C GLU A 83 0.62 18.46 -13.70
N ASP A 84 -0.47 17.78 -14.05
CA ASP A 84 -1.01 17.73 -15.43
C ASP A 84 -2.03 18.85 -15.72
N GLY A 85 -2.26 19.76 -14.77
CA GLY A 85 -3.28 20.80 -14.83
C GLY A 85 -4.70 20.31 -14.47
N ASN A 86 -4.95 19.00 -14.52
CA ASN A 86 -6.23 18.37 -14.14
C ASN A 86 -6.25 17.88 -12.69
N LYS A 87 -5.11 17.94 -11.97
CA LYS A 87 -4.97 17.47 -10.58
C LYS A 87 -5.33 16.00 -10.43
N SER A 88 -4.91 15.20 -11.41
CA SER A 88 -5.12 13.76 -11.39
C SER A 88 -4.42 13.14 -10.19
N ASN A 89 -5.09 12.22 -9.49
CA ASN A 89 -4.54 11.52 -8.33
C ASN A 89 -4.08 10.12 -8.73
N VAL A 90 -2.90 9.74 -8.26
CA VAL A 90 -2.31 8.42 -8.48
C VAL A 90 -1.78 7.87 -7.17
N TRP A 91 -1.66 6.54 -7.10
CA TRP A 91 -1.25 5.85 -5.88
C TRP A 91 -0.02 4.99 -6.13
N ALA A 92 1.01 5.18 -5.29
CA ALA A 92 2.15 4.30 -5.23
C ALA A 92 1.90 3.27 -4.12
N PRO A 93 1.83 1.96 -4.44
CA PRO A 93 1.45 0.94 -3.47
C PRO A 93 2.50 0.77 -2.37
N ILE A 94 3.78 0.89 -2.73
CA ILE A 94 4.92 0.73 -1.82
C ILE A 94 5.97 1.81 -2.07
N ASP A 95 6.85 2.02 -1.10
CA ASP A 95 7.96 2.96 -1.19
C ASP A 95 9.15 2.38 -1.97
N HIS A 96 9.08 2.46 -3.29
CA HIS A 96 10.09 1.92 -4.18
C HIS A 96 10.24 2.79 -5.44
N ASP A 97 11.46 2.93 -5.95
CA ASP A 97 11.80 3.81 -7.09
C ASP A 97 11.07 3.45 -8.39
N ALA A 98 10.57 2.22 -8.48
CA ALA A 98 9.71 1.79 -9.59
C ALA A 98 8.35 2.51 -9.61
N TYR A 99 7.91 3.06 -8.47
CA TYR A 99 6.61 3.74 -8.32
C TYR A 99 6.76 5.23 -8.00
N ILE A 100 7.73 5.59 -7.18
CA ILE A 100 7.95 6.96 -6.71
C ILE A 100 9.45 7.21 -6.50
N ARG A 101 9.96 8.33 -7.02
CA ARG A 101 11.36 8.70 -6.90
C ARG A 101 11.55 10.21 -6.76
N VAL A 102 12.76 10.61 -6.39
CA VAL A 102 13.20 12.01 -6.41
C VAL A 102 13.09 12.59 -7.82
N VAL A 103 12.78 13.88 -7.91
CA VAL A 103 12.75 14.58 -9.19
C VAL A 103 14.15 14.57 -9.81
N ALA A 104 14.26 14.13 -11.06
CA ALA A 104 15.52 14.21 -11.79
C ALA A 104 15.94 15.68 -11.92
N VAL A 105 17.15 16.01 -11.45
CA VAL A 105 17.74 17.32 -11.68
C VAL A 105 18.23 17.34 -13.14
N ALA A 106 17.71 18.29 -13.92
CA ALA A 106 18.12 18.51 -15.31
C ALA A 106 19.52 19.12 -15.40
#